data_AF-A0A2G9UWG5-F1
#
_entry.id   AF-A0A2G9UWG5-F1
#
_cell.length_a   1.000
_cell.length_b   1.000
_cell.length_c   1.000
_cell.angle_alpha   90.00
_cell.angle_beta   90.00
_cell.angle_gamma   90.00
#
_symmetry.space_group_name_H-M   'P 1'
#
loop_
_entity.id
_entity.type
_entity.pdbx_description
1 polymer ?
#
loop_
_entity_poly.entity_id
_entity_poly.type
_entity_poly.pdbx_seq_one_letter_code
_entity_poly.pdbx_strand_id
1 'polypeptide(L)'
;MHFSAVSHSDWEIRDTVMEIAAVVPCFRPMLGPLPPLVRFDPSPYVRAAALRCLILDAQYHQDELPHLCESVVLLDADAEPRRVAIRYLHSTLAANIEHVFRILPKAIEDTDSEVRGLMIEMCSTLLAVEEYASDTVKELQEWTEDSEIGAAVRAVLGEPCVERADPVGHILADMMNSLRIHFEDTVDCY
;
A
#
# COMPACT_ATOMS: atom_id res chain seq x y z
N MET A 1 3.86 -32.95 27.78
CA MET A 1 3.29 -31.87 26.94
C MET A 1 4.45 -31.11 26.35
N HIS A 2 4.59 -31.10 25.02
CA HIS A 2 5.52 -30.17 24.37
C HIS A 2 4.83 -28.80 24.34
N PHE A 3 5.31 -27.88 25.17
CA PHE A 3 4.86 -26.51 25.13
C PHE A 3 5.57 -25.86 23.93
N SER A 4 4.82 -25.58 22.88
CA SER A 4 5.34 -24.83 21.73
C SER A 4 4.90 -23.39 21.86
N ALA A 5 5.85 -22.46 21.84
CA ALA A 5 5.55 -21.05 22.00
C ALA A 5 4.69 -20.51 20.84
N VAL A 6 4.71 -21.15 19.67
CA VAL A 6 3.82 -20.83 18.52
C VAL A 6 2.37 -21.25 18.72
N SER A 7 2.06 -22.02 19.76
CA SER A 7 0.70 -22.43 20.12
C SER A 7 0.29 -21.90 21.49
N HIS A 8 1.02 -20.90 22.01
CA HIS A 8 0.70 -20.26 23.26
C HIS A 8 -0.67 -19.57 23.20
N SER A 9 -1.43 -19.54 24.29
CA SER A 9 -2.74 -18.87 24.33
C SER A 9 -2.63 -17.36 24.15
N ASP A 10 -1.63 -16.76 24.79
CA ASP A 10 -1.26 -15.36 24.63
C ASP A 10 -0.65 -15.09 23.26
N TRP A 11 -1.23 -14.15 22.52
CA TRP A 11 -0.76 -13.77 21.20
C TRP A 11 0.54 -12.98 21.25
N GLU A 12 0.82 -12.23 22.32
CA GLU A 12 2.07 -11.46 22.45
C GLU A 12 3.27 -12.39 22.51
N ILE A 13 3.10 -13.56 23.14
CA ILE A 13 4.13 -14.60 23.19
C ILE A 13 4.35 -15.21 21.80
N ARG A 14 3.27 -15.51 21.06
CA ARG A 14 3.38 -16.03 19.70
C ARG A 14 4.08 -15.02 18.77
N ASP A 15 3.68 -13.76 18.86
CA ASP A 15 4.25 -12.65 18.09
C ASP A 15 5.75 -12.45 18.40
N THR A 16 6.10 -12.38 19.69
CA THR A 16 7.49 -12.25 20.15
C THR A 16 8.38 -13.37 19.59
N VAL A 17 7.87 -14.60 19.55
CA VAL A 17 8.62 -15.76 19.04
C VAL A 17 8.87 -15.63 17.53
N MET A 18 7.88 -15.12 16.78
CA MET A 18 8.04 -14.82 15.36
C MET A 18 9.06 -13.71 15.14
N GLU A 19 8.97 -12.61 15.89
CA GLU A 19 9.90 -11.49 15.79
C GLU A 19 11.34 -11.89 16.13
N ILE A 20 11.53 -12.72 17.16
CA ILE A 20 12.83 -13.30 17.48
C ILE A 20 13.36 -14.12 16.30
N ALA A 21 12.52 -14.95 15.68
CA ALA A 21 12.95 -15.79 14.55
C ALA A 21 13.17 -14.99 13.25
N ALA A 22 12.51 -13.85 13.09
CA ALA A 22 12.78 -12.92 12.01
C ALA A 22 14.21 -12.37 12.11
N VAL A 23 14.62 -11.96 13.31
CA VAL A 23 15.95 -11.39 13.61
C VAL A 23 17.04 -12.46 13.75
N VAL A 24 16.68 -13.66 14.20
CA VAL A 24 17.60 -14.77 14.48
C VAL A 24 17.20 -15.99 13.63
N PRO A 25 17.73 -16.09 12.38
CA PRO A 25 17.24 -17.04 11.38
C PRO A 25 17.30 -18.51 11.80
N CYS A 26 18.25 -18.88 12.67
CA CYS A 26 18.38 -20.26 13.13
C CYS A 26 17.19 -20.77 13.96
N PHE A 27 16.31 -19.88 14.43
CA PHE A 27 15.07 -20.26 15.12
C PHE A 27 13.88 -20.48 14.18
N ARG A 28 13.91 -20.01 12.91
CA ARG A 28 12.76 -20.17 11.99
C ARG A 28 12.36 -21.64 11.77
N PRO A 29 13.29 -22.61 11.62
CA PRO A 29 12.91 -24.02 11.49
C PRO A 29 12.17 -24.57 12.72
N MET A 30 12.31 -23.94 13.89
CA MET A 30 11.66 -24.36 15.14
C MET A 30 10.21 -23.88 15.26
N LEU A 31 9.76 -22.96 14.39
CA LEU A 31 8.40 -22.43 14.41
C LEU A 31 7.38 -23.41 13.83
N GLY A 32 7.84 -24.41 13.07
CA GLY A 32 6.97 -25.29 12.30
C GLY A 32 6.37 -24.59 11.07
N PRO A 33 5.25 -25.09 10.52
CA PRO A 33 4.65 -24.52 9.32
C PRO A 33 4.00 -23.16 9.61
N LEU A 34 4.48 -22.13 8.92
CA LEU A 34 3.98 -20.76 9.04
C LEU A 34 2.69 -20.45 8.25
N PRO A 35 2.40 -21.04 7.07
CA PRO A 35 1.19 -20.70 6.32
C PRO A 35 -0.14 -20.85 7.10
N PRO A 36 -0.32 -21.86 7.97
CA PRO A 36 -1.50 -21.93 8.84
C PRO A 36 -1.62 -20.75 9.80
N LEU A 37 -0.50 -20.23 10.34
CA LEU A 37 -0.52 -19.07 11.22
C LEU A 37 -0.89 -17.82 10.45
N VAL A 38 -0.32 -17.62 9.25
CA VAL A 38 -0.70 -16.49 8.36
C VAL A 38 -2.19 -16.50 8.03
N ARG A 39 -2.82 -17.67 7.87
CA ARG A 39 -4.23 -17.77 7.47
C ARG A 39 -5.22 -17.71 8.62
N PHE A 40 -4.83 -18.21 9.80
CA PHE A 40 -5.81 -18.57 10.83
C PHE A 40 -5.45 -18.11 12.24
N ASP A 41 -4.29 -17.51 12.48
CA ASP A 41 -4.01 -16.98 13.82
C ASP A 41 -5.01 -15.83 14.13
N PRO A 42 -5.65 -15.83 15.32
CA PRO A 42 -6.62 -14.80 15.65
C PRO A 42 -5.99 -13.40 15.77
N SER A 43 -4.69 -13.29 16.04
CA SER A 43 -4.01 -12.00 16.15
C SER A 43 -3.45 -11.56 14.80
N PRO A 44 -3.81 -10.36 14.30
CA PRO A 44 -3.24 -9.84 13.06
C PRO A 44 -1.74 -9.63 13.13
N TYR A 45 -1.19 -9.33 14.32
CA TYR A 45 0.24 -9.17 14.51
C TYR A 45 0.99 -10.49 14.29
N VAL A 46 0.45 -11.59 14.82
CA VAL A 46 1.03 -12.93 14.61
C VAL A 46 0.92 -13.34 13.14
N ARG A 47 -0.22 -13.09 12.47
CA ARG A 47 -0.37 -13.36 11.04
C ARG A 47 0.68 -12.61 10.22
N ALA A 48 0.86 -11.32 10.50
CA ALA A 48 1.83 -10.45 9.85
C ALA A 48 3.28 -10.89 10.13
N ALA A 49 3.63 -11.21 11.38
CA ALA A 49 4.96 -11.66 11.77
C ALA A 49 5.33 -13.02 11.15
N ALA A 50 4.37 -13.96 11.09
CA ALA A 50 4.54 -15.22 10.39
C ALA A 50 4.75 -15.01 8.88
N LEU A 51 4.02 -14.08 8.26
CA LEU A 51 4.21 -13.74 6.84
C LEU A 51 5.58 -13.09 6.59
N ARG A 52 6.04 -12.19 7.48
CA ARG A 52 7.41 -11.63 7.42
C ARG A 52 8.47 -12.72 7.47
N CYS A 53 8.30 -13.72 8.33
CA CYS A 53 9.23 -14.86 8.39
C CYS A 53 9.27 -15.64 7.07
N LEU A 54 8.12 -15.90 6.43
CA LEU A 54 8.07 -16.54 5.11
C LEU A 54 8.75 -15.69 4.03
N ILE A 55 8.57 -14.37 4.06
CA ILE A 55 9.20 -13.44 3.12
C ILE A 55 10.73 -13.43 3.29
N LEU A 56 11.23 -13.49 4.51
CA LEU A 56 12.68 -13.58 4.77
C LEU A 56 13.30 -14.89 4.24
N ASP A 57 12.47 -15.91 4.02
CA ASP A 57 12.82 -17.20 3.44
C ASP A 57 12.23 -17.38 2.02
N ALA A 58 11.85 -16.28 1.34
CA ALA A 58 11.11 -16.31 0.06
C ALA A 58 11.76 -17.16 -1.04
N GLN A 59 13.09 -17.30 -1.02
CA GLN A 59 13.83 -18.17 -1.94
C GLN A 59 13.38 -19.64 -1.90
N TYR A 60 12.77 -20.09 -0.79
CA TYR A 60 12.22 -21.44 -0.64
C TYR A 60 10.72 -21.53 -0.93
N HIS A 61 10.07 -20.40 -1.22
CA HIS A 61 8.61 -20.28 -1.35
C HIS A 61 8.19 -19.50 -2.61
N GLN A 62 9.02 -19.50 -3.66
CA GLN A 62 8.85 -18.63 -4.83
C GLN A 62 7.48 -18.77 -5.51
N ASP A 63 6.95 -20.00 -5.61
CA ASP A 63 5.66 -20.24 -6.26
C ASP A 63 4.47 -20.01 -5.32
N GLU A 64 4.62 -20.34 -4.04
CA GLU A 64 3.52 -20.32 -3.06
C GLU A 64 3.30 -18.95 -2.42
N LEU A 65 4.38 -18.19 -2.21
CA LEU A 65 4.36 -16.93 -1.47
C LEU A 65 3.56 -15.83 -2.18
N PRO A 66 3.67 -15.62 -3.51
CA PRO A 66 2.83 -14.64 -4.21
C PRO A 66 1.34 -14.95 -4.08
N HIS A 67 0.93 -16.21 -4.22
CA HIS A 67 -0.46 -16.65 -4.03
C HIS A 67 -0.96 -16.42 -2.60
N LEU A 68 -0.09 -16.67 -1.60
CA LEU A 68 -0.42 -16.38 -0.21
C LEU A 68 -0.60 -14.88 0.03
N CYS A 69 0.29 -14.04 -0.52
CA CYS A 69 0.19 -12.59 -0.42
C CYS A 69 -1.06 -12.04 -1.13
N GLU A 70 -1.37 -12.52 -2.34
CA GLU A 70 -2.61 -12.21 -3.04
C GLU A 70 -3.82 -12.53 -2.14
N SER A 71 -3.86 -13.74 -1.59
CA SER A 71 -4.95 -14.16 -0.70
C SER A 71 -5.08 -13.28 0.54
N VAL A 72 -3.95 -12.89 1.16
CA VAL A 72 -3.93 -12.00 2.33
C VAL A 72 -4.49 -10.62 1.97
N VAL A 73 -4.06 -10.01 0.87
CA VAL A 73 -4.59 -8.71 0.43
C VAL A 73 -6.10 -8.78 0.17
N LEU A 74 -6.56 -9.85 -0.46
CA LEU A 74 -7.97 -10.02 -0.82
C LEU A 74 -8.89 -10.30 0.36
N LEU A 75 -8.40 -11.04 1.37
CA LEU A 75 -9.27 -11.69 2.37
C LEU A 75 -9.00 -11.30 3.81
N ASP A 76 -7.80 -10.83 4.17
CA ASP A 76 -7.50 -10.47 5.56
C ASP A 76 -8.28 -9.22 5.97
N ALA A 77 -8.93 -9.28 7.13
CA ALA A 77 -9.76 -8.18 7.63
C ALA A 77 -8.90 -7.04 8.22
N ASP A 78 -7.67 -7.35 8.64
CA ASP A 78 -6.80 -6.42 9.33
C ASP A 78 -5.79 -5.81 8.36
N ALA A 79 -5.41 -4.55 8.58
CA ALA A 79 -4.46 -3.86 7.72
C ALA A 79 -3.03 -4.43 7.84
N GLU A 80 -2.62 -4.88 9.03
CA GLU A 80 -1.22 -5.24 9.29
C GLU A 80 -0.71 -6.41 8.41
N PRO A 81 -1.43 -7.54 8.27
CA PRO A 81 -1.05 -8.59 7.32
C PRO A 81 -1.07 -8.11 5.87
N ARG A 82 -2.06 -7.29 5.49
CA ARG A 82 -2.21 -6.76 4.12
C ARG A 82 -1.05 -5.84 3.74
N ARG A 83 -0.58 -4.98 4.66
CA ARG A 83 0.62 -4.16 4.48
C ARG A 83 1.86 -5.01 4.21
N VAL A 84 2.06 -6.08 4.98
CA VAL A 84 3.20 -7.00 4.75
C VAL A 84 3.09 -7.67 3.37
N ALA A 85 1.91 -8.16 3.01
CA ALA A 85 1.66 -8.84 1.75
C ALA A 85 1.87 -7.90 0.54
N ILE A 86 1.29 -6.69 0.57
CA ILE A 86 1.42 -5.75 -0.55
C ILE A 86 2.85 -5.21 -0.69
N ARG A 87 3.57 -4.99 0.41
CA ARG A 87 5.00 -4.61 0.35
C ARG A 87 5.84 -5.69 -0.35
N TYR A 88 5.57 -6.95 -0.07
CA TYR A 88 6.24 -8.06 -0.77
C TYR A 88 5.93 -8.03 -2.26
N LEU A 89 4.65 -7.96 -2.64
CA LEU A 89 4.23 -7.93 -4.04
C LEU A 89 4.80 -6.71 -4.78
N HIS A 90 4.82 -5.53 -4.14
CA HIS A 90 5.45 -4.33 -4.67
C HIS A 90 6.96 -4.52 -4.90
N SER A 91 7.68 -5.05 -3.90
CA SER A 91 9.14 -5.28 -4.02
C SER A 91 9.52 -6.34 -5.06
N THR A 92 8.57 -7.18 -5.45
CA THR A 92 8.76 -8.28 -6.41
C THR A 92 7.87 -8.13 -7.65
N LEU A 93 7.38 -6.92 -7.91
CA LEU A 93 6.35 -6.62 -8.91
C LEU A 93 6.65 -7.20 -10.29
N ALA A 94 7.90 -7.09 -10.75
CA ALA A 94 8.30 -7.59 -12.07
C ALA A 94 8.08 -9.11 -12.24
N ALA A 95 8.20 -9.89 -11.16
CA ALA A 95 7.98 -11.33 -11.17
C ALA A 95 6.52 -11.72 -10.88
N ASN A 96 5.75 -10.81 -10.30
CA ASN A 96 4.41 -11.10 -9.73
C ASN A 96 3.32 -10.19 -10.28
N ILE A 97 3.51 -9.64 -11.48
CA ILE A 97 2.61 -8.64 -12.06
C ILE A 97 1.16 -9.13 -12.20
N GLU A 98 0.97 -10.42 -12.53
CA GLU A 98 -0.34 -11.04 -12.62
C GLU A 98 -1.07 -11.02 -11.26
N HIS A 99 -0.37 -11.36 -10.17
CA HIS A 99 -0.92 -11.30 -8.81
C HIS A 99 -1.29 -9.86 -8.43
N VAL A 100 -0.43 -8.90 -8.79
CA VAL A 100 -0.69 -7.48 -8.54
C VAL A 100 -1.92 -6.97 -9.29
N PHE A 101 -2.07 -7.37 -10.56
CA PHE A 101 -3.26 -7.04 -11.34
C PHE A 101 -4.54 -7.60 -10.70
N ARG A 102 -4.52 -8.84 -10.19
CA ARG A 102 -5.69 -9.45 -9.55
C ARG A 102 -6.12 -8.77 -8.25
N ILE A 103 -5.17 -8.23 -7.47
CA ILE A 103 -5.49 -7.53 -6.22
C ILE A 103 -5.89 -6.07 -6.43
N LEU A 104 -5.65 -5.50 -7.62
CA LEU A 104 -5.82 -4.08 -7.91
C LEU A 104 -7.15 -3.51 -7.39
N PRO A 105 -8.33 -4.04 -7.75
CA PRO A 105 -9.60 -3.45 -7.32
C PRO A 105 -9.76 -3.43 -5.80
N LYS A 106 -9.25 -4.47 -5.12
CA LYS A 106 -9.36 -4.57 -3.66
C LYS A 106 -8.35 -3.68 -2.93
N ALA A 107 -7.13 -3.60 -3.45
CA ALA A 107 -6.04 -2.86 -2.83
C ALA A 107 -6.17 -1.34 -3.04
N ILE A 108 -6.78 -0.89 -4.15
CA ILE A 108 -7.05 0.54 -4.37
C ILE A 108 -8.25 1.04 -3.55
N GLU A 109 -9.26 0.19 -3.32
CA GLU A 109 -10.41 0.47 -2.44
C GLU A 109 -10.04 0.39 -0.94
N ASP A 110 -8.87 -0.13 -0.61
CA ASP A 110 -8.46 -0.43 0.76
C ASP A 110 -8.67 0.74 1.74
N THR A 111 -9.04 0.45 2.99
CA THR A 111 -9.15 1.47 4.04
C THR A 111 -7.80 1.91 4.59
N ASP A 112 -6.73 1.14 4.33
CA ASP A 112 -5.38 1.44 4.77
C ASP A 112 -4.62 2.25 3.71
N SER A 113 -4.22 3.47 4.06
CA SER A 113 -3.60 4.40 3.12
C SER A 113 -2.27 3.92 2.54
N GLU A 114 -1.51 3.11 3.29
CA GLU A 114 -0.28 2.52 2.77
C GLU A 114 -0.56 1.47 1.69
N VAL A 115 -1.57 0.62 1.89
CA VAL A 115 -1.99 -0.36 0.88
C VAL A 115 -2.46 0.35 -0.39
N ARG A 116 -3.32 1.39 -0.26
CA ARG A 116 -3.76 2.20 -1.39
C ARG A 116 -2.58 2.83 -2.13
N GLY A 117 -1.66 3.45 -1.39
CA GLY A 117 -0.49 4.14 -1.94
C GLY A 117 0.41 3.20 -2.75
N LEU A 118 0.78 2.05 -2.17
CA LEU A 118 1.58 1.04 -2.86
C LEU A 118 0.87 0.48 -4.10
N MET A 119 -0.46 0.30 -4.05
CA MET A 119 -1.20 -0.12 -5.23
C MET A 119 -1.08 0.89 -6.37
N ILE A 120 -1.23 2.18 -6.08
CA ILE A 120 -1.11 3.26 -7.08
C ILE A 120 0.30 3.31 -7.67
N GLU A 121 1.34 3.14 -6.85
CA GLU A 121 2.73 3.06 -7.35
C GLU A 121 2.91 1.89 -8.32
N MET A 122 2.34 0.72 -8.02
CA MET A 122 2.40 -0.43 -8.92
C MET A 122 1.63 -0.23 -10.23
N CYS A 123 0.56 0.58 -10.23
CA CYS A 123 -0.26 0.82 -11.41
C CYS A 123 0.52 1.39 -12.59
N SER A 124 1.58 2.18 -12.37
CA SER A 124 2.43 2.65 -13.46
C SER A 124 3.08 1.49 -14.25
N THR A 125 3.42 0.40 -13.57
CA THR A 125 3.96 -0.81 -14.22
C THR A 125 2.86 -1.60 -14.92
N LEU A 126 1.68 -1.72 -14.31
CA LEU A 126 0.52 -2.36 -14.94
C LEU A 126 0.12 -1.66 -16.24
N LEU A 127 0.14 -0.32 -16.26
CA LEU A 127 -0.15 0.49 -17.45
C LEU A 127 0.89 0.33 -18.56
N ALA A 128 2.13 -0.06 -18.23
CA ALA A 128 3.18 -0.30 -19.20
C ALA A 128 3.08 -1.69 -19.87
N VAL A 129 2.26 -2.59 -19.34
CA VAL A 129 2.06 -3.94 -19.86
C VAL A 129 0.74 -4.00 -20.64
N GLU A 130 0.84 -4.25 -21.95
CA GLU A 130 -0.29 -4.21 -22.88
C GLU A 130 -1.49 -5.07 -22.42
N GLU A 131 -1.23 -6.24 -21.84
CA GLU A 131 -2.24 -7.15 -21.31
C GLU A 131 -3.12 -6.51 -20.22
N TYR A 132 -2.55 -5.66 -19.37
CA TYR A 132 -3.22 -5.11 -18.18
C TYR A 132 -3.61 -3.64 -18.33
N ALA A 133 -3.05 -2.93 -19.32
CA ALA A 133 -3.16 -1.48 -19.41
C ALA A 133 -4.61 -0.98 -19.48
N SER A 134 -5.43 -1.54 -20.37
CA SER A 134 -6.81 -1.09 -20.58
C SER A 134 -7.67 -1.22 -19.32
N ASP A 135 -7.60 -2.38 -18.65
CA ASP A 135 -8.39 -2.64 -17.45
C ASP A 135 -7.86 -1.85 -16.24
N THR A 136 -6.55 -1.64 -16.16
CA THR A 136 -5.95 -0.77 -15.15
C THR A 136 -6.41 0.69 -15.31
N VAL A 137 -6.45 1.23 -16.53
CA VAL A 137 -6.99 2.58 -16.78
C VAL A 137 -8.44 2.67 -16.32
N LYS A 138 -9.25 1.68 -16.69
CA LYS A 138 -10.67 1.66 -16.35
C LYS A 138 -10.88 1.68 -14.83
N GLU A 139 -10.14 0.86 -14.10
CA GLU A 139 -10.19 0.84 -12.63
C GLU A 139 -9.77 2.20 -12.05
N LEU A 140 -8.61 2.73 -12.46
CA LEU A 140 -8.08 4.00 -11.96
C LEU A 140 -9.05 5.18 -12.19
N GLN A 141 -9.80 5.18 -13.29
CA GLN A 141 -10.77 6.25 -13.57
C GLN A 141 -11.83 6.39 -12.48
N GLU A 142 -12.23 5.30 -11.81
CA GLU A 142 -13.21 5.31 -10.71
C GLU A 142 -12.69 6.06 -9.47
N TRP A 143 -11.37 6.22 -9.35
CA TRP A 143 -10.70 6.79 -8.17
C TRP A 143 -10.12 8.19 -8.39
N THR A 144 -10.35 8.80 -9.55
CA THR A 144 -9.82 10.14 -9.88
C THR A 144 -10.31 11.24 -8.93
N GLU A 145 -11.55 11.14 -8.46
CA GLU A 145 -12.16 12.11 -7.53
C GLU A 145 -12.04 11.73 -6.05
N ASP A 146 -11.30 10.66 -5.73
CA ASP A 146 -11.04 10.28 -4.35
C ASP A 146 -10.24 11.37 -3.63
N SER A 147 -10.65 11.71 -2.40
CA SER A 147 -10.07 12.82 -1.64
C SER A 147 -8.64 12.56 -1.16
N GLU A 148 -8.23 11.29 -1.03
CA GLU A 148 -6.92 10.90 -0.53
C GLU A 148 -5.98 10.53 -1.67
N ILE A 149 -6.47 9.74 -2.64
CA ILE A 149 -5.63 9.17 -3.70
C ILE A 149 -5.86 9.77 -5.08
N GLY A 150 -6.93 10.54 -5.30
CA GLY A 150 -7.32 10.98 -6.64
C GLY A 150 -6.26 11.83 -7.36
N ALA A 151 -5.49 12.63 -6.61
CA ALA A 151 -4.36 13.37 -7.18
C ALA A 151 -3.25 12.43 -7.71
N ALA A 152 -2.90 11.39 -6.95
CA ALA A 152 -1.90 10.41 -7.35
C ALA A 152 -2.39 9.55 -8.53
N VAL A 153 -3.67 9.15 -8.50
CA VAL A 153 -4.33 8.43 -9.59
C VAL A 153 -4.29 9.22 -10.90
N ARG A 154 -4.68 10.50 -10.87
CA ARG A 154 -4.60 11.39 -12.04
C ARG A 154 -3.17 11.54 -12.56
N ALA A 155 -2.19 11.66 -11.66
CA ALA A 155 -0.79 11.71 -12.05
C ALA A 155 -0.32 10.42 -12.75
N VAL A 156 -0.73 9.24 -12.24
CA VAL A 156 -0.46 7.94 -12.89
C VAL A 156 -1.14 7.81 -14.24
N LEU A 157 -2.35 8.36 -14.40
CA LEU A 157 -3.06 8.45 -15.69
C LEU A 157 -2.46 9.49 -16.66
N GLY A 158 -1.43 10.22 -16.24
CA GLY A 158 -0.72 11.19 -17.09
C GLY A 158 -1.42 12.54 -17.20
N GLU A 159 -2.34 12.87 -16.29
CA GLU A 159 -2.89 14.21 -16.24
C GLU A 159 -1.80 15.23 -15.86
N PRO A 160 -1.72 16.37 -16.58
CA PRO A 160 -0.75 17.40 -16.24
C PRO A 160 -1.01 17.89 -14.82
N CYS A 161 0.06 18.07 -14.04
CA CYS A 161 -0.04 18.70 -12.74
C CYS A 161 -0.61 20.11 -12.94
N VAL A 162 -1.90 20.28 -12.69
CA VAL A 162 -2.48 21.60 -12.60
C VAL A 162 -1.92 22.16 -11.31
N GLU A 163 -0.86 22.97 -11.42
CA GLU A 163 -0.53 23.92 -10.37
C GLU A 163 -1.84 24.63 -10.06
N ARG A 164 -2.45 24.34 -8.90
CA ARG A 164 -3.59 25.12 -8.43
C ARG A 164 -3.06 26.54 -8.39
N ALA A 165 -3.49 27.35 -9.36
CA ALA A 165 -3.17 28.76 -9.41
C ALA A 165 -3.45 29.31 -8.01
N ASP A 166 -2.42 29.90 -7.40
CA ASP A 166 -2.41 30.27 -5.99
C ASP A 166 -3.77 30.90 -5.63
N PRO A 167 -4.63 30.22 -4.86
CA PRO A 167 -5.96 30.72 -4.58
C PRO A 167 -5.88 32.07 -3.86
N VAL A 168 -4.79 32.32 -3.14
CA VAL A 168 -4.51 33.60 -2.48
C VAL A 168 -4.22 34.69 -3.51
N GLY A 169 -3.46 34.39 -4.57
CA GLY A 169 -3.14 35.35 -5.63
C GLY A 169 -4.37 35.89 -6.34
N HIS A 170 -5.33 35.01 -6.67
CA HIS A 170 -6.60 35.42 -7.29
C HIS A 170 -7.50 36.20 -6.32
N ILE A 171 -7.59 35.79 -5.06
CA ILE A 171 -8.36 36.51 -4.05
C ILE A 171 -7.76 37.90 -3.79
N LEU A 172 -6.43 38.01 -3.66
CA LEU A 172 -5.76 39.29 -3.49
C LEU A 172 -5.94 40.19 -4.71
N ALA A 173 -5.84 39.66 -5.93
CA ALA A 173 -6.08 40.42 -7.15
C ALA A 173 -7.53 40.92 -7.24
N ASP A 174 -8.51 40.08 -6.90
CA ASP A 174 -9.93 40.46 -6.89
C ASP A 174 -10.25 41.46 -5.78
N MET A 175 -9.64 41.33 -4.59
CA MET A 175 -9.73 42.31 -3.52
C MET A 175 -9.13 43.66 -3.94
N MET A 176 -7.94 43.66 -4.55
CA MET A 176 -7.27 44.87 -5.02
C MET A 176 -8.08 45.58 -6.12
N ASN A 177 -8.63 44.81 -7.08
CA ASN A 177 -9.50 45.34 -8.13
C ASN A 177 -10.82 45.91 -7.55
N SER A 178 -11.40 45.24 -6.55
CA SER A 178 -12.61 45.70 -5.86
C SER A 178 -12.37 46.98 -5.06
N LEU A 179 -11.17 47.16 -4.52
CA LEU A 179 -10.72 48.36 -3.82
C LEU A 179 -10.20 49.45 -4.77
N ARG A 180 -10.15 49.20 -6.09
CA ARG A 180 -9.59 50.09 -7.13
C ARG A 180 -8.17 50.57 -6.81
N ILE A 181 -7.37 49.73 -6.17
CA ILE A 181 -5.99 50.06 -5.84
C ILE A 181 -5.15 49.81 -7.10
N HIS A 182 -4.79 50.88 -7.81
CA HIS A 182 -3.80 50.83 -8.88
C HIS A 182 -2.46 51.27 -8.31
N PHE A 183 -1.35 50.57 -8.64
CA PHE A 183 0.00 50.94 -8.16
C PHE A 183 0.47 52.33 -8.65
N GLU A 184 -0.29 52.98 -9.53
CA GLU A 184 -0.07 54.37 -9.93
C GLU A 184 -0.61 55.38 -8.90
N ASP A 185 -1.39 54.94 -7.89
CA ASP A 185 -1.97 55.79 -6.84
C ASP A 185 -1.10 55.89 -5.57
N THR A 186 0.08 55.25 -5.52
CA THR A 186 1.09 55.60 -4.51
C THR A 186 1.83 56.86 -4.97
N VAL A 187 1.17 58.00 -4.77
CA VAL A 187 1.82 59.30 -4.74
C VAL A 187 2.85 59.31 -3.61
N ASP A 188 4.09 59.60 -3.98
CA ASP A 188 5.18 60.01 -3.11
C ASP A 188 4.67 61.05 -2.10
N CYS A 189 4.55 60.66 -0.84
CA CYS A 189 4.44 61.57 0.28
C CYS A 189 5.66 61.32 1.17
N TYR A 190 6.52 62.35 1.25
CA TYR A 190 7.68 62.46 2.12
C TYR A 190 7.43 61.99 3.56
#